data_AF-A0A3M5RW50-F1
#
_entry.id   AF-A0A3M5RW50-F1
#
_cell.length_a   1.000
_cell.length_b   1.000
_cell.length_c   1.000
_cell.angle_alpha   90.00
_cell.angle_beta   90.00
_cell.angle_gamma   90.00
#
_symmetry.space_group_name_H-M   'P 1'
#
loop_
_entity.id
_entity.type
_entity.pdbx_description
1 polymer ?
#
loop_
_entity_poly.entity_id
_entity_poly.type
_entity_poly.pdbx_seq_one_letter_code
_entity_poly.pdbx_strand_id
1 'polypeptide(L)' 'MFLPHRLSTQGISVSVELWQQCVELLRDELPAQQFNTWIRPLQVEAEGDELRVYAPNRFVLDWVNEKYLGRLLELLGE' A
#
# COMPACT_ATOMS: atom_id res chain seq x y z
N MET A 1 -28.20 8.67 -9.05
CA MET A 1 -28.62 7.27 -8.90
C MET A 1 -27.38 6.44 -9.11
N PHE A 2 -26.76 5.98 -8.02
CA PHE A 2 -25.45 5.34 -8.05
C PHE A 2 -25.58 3.99 -8.76
N LEU A 3 -25.01 3.89 -9.96
CA LEU A 3 -24.81 2.61 -10.63
C LEU A 3 -23.63 1.91 -9.94
N PRO A 4 -23.82 0.71 -9.37
CA PRO A 4 -22.70 -0.12 -8.93
C PRO A 4 -22.05 -0.68 -10.19
N HIS A 5 -21.09 0.04 -10.75
CA HIS A 5 -20.29 -0.48 -11.84
C HIS A 5 -19.44 -1.64 -11.32
N ARG A 6 -19.78 -2.82 -11.84
CA ARG A 6 -19.09 -4.11 -11.82
C ARG A 6 -17.66 -4.03 -11.27
N LEU A 7 -17.41 -4.77 -10.19
CA LEU A 7 -16.11 -5.36 -9.89
C LEU A 7 -15.72 -6.26 -11.07
N SER A 8 -15.00 -5.70 -12.05
CA SER A 8 -14.26 -6.49 -13.02
C SER A 8 -13.15 -7.19 -12.25
N THR A 9 -13.26 -8.49 -12.12
CA THR A 9 -12.13 -9.38 -11.81
C THR A 9 -11.05 -9.17 -12.86
N GLN A 10 -9.86 -8.67 -12.52
CA GLN A 10 -8.72 -8.73 -13.42
C GLN A 10 -7.39 -8.55 -12.69
N GLY A 11 -6.50 -9.53 -12.92
CA GLY A 11 -5.04 -9.56 -12.71
C GLY A 11 -4.45 -8.66 -11.64
N ILE A 12 -3.70 -9.26 -10.71
CA ILE A 12 -2.86 -8.55 -9.75
C ILE A 12 -1.75 -7.80 -10.51
N SER A 13 -2.10 -6.72 -11.20
CA SER A 13 -1.14 -5.75 -11.70
C SER A 13 -0.86 -4.86 -10.52
N VAL A 14 0.34 -4.94 -9.96
CA VAL A 14 0.74 -4.20 -8.77
C VAL A 14 0.63 -2.70 -9.04
N SER A 15 -0.53 -2.13 -8.72
CA SER A 15 -0.92 -0.77 -9.09
C SER A 15 -1.01 0.11 -7.86
N VAL A 16 -0.98 1.43 -8.06
CA VAL A 16 -1.17 2.43 -6.99
C VAL A 16 -2.44 2.16 -6.17
N GLU A 17 -3.47 1.57 -6.78
CA GLU A 17 -4.71 1.16 -6.12
C GLU A 17 -4.49 0.09 -5.04
N LEU A 18 -3.61 -0.90 -5.29
CA LEU A 18 -3.30 -1.95 -4.30
C LEU A 18 -2.59 -1.33 -3.09
N TRP A 19 -1.65 -0.42 -3.35
CA TRP A 19 -1.02 0.36 -2.29
C TRP A 19 -2.03 1.22 -1.52
N GLN A 20 -2.98 1.87 -2.20
CA GLN A 20 -4.03 2.63 -1.51
C GLN A 20 -4.86 1.75 -0.60
N GLN A 21 -5.26 0.56 -1.04
CA GLN A 21 -5.97 -0.40 -0.18
C GLN A 21 -5.13 -0.81 1.03
N CYS A 22 -3.83 -1.07 0.83
CA CYS A 22 -2.91 -1.28 1.94
C CYS A 22 -2.96 -0.06 2.86
N VAL A 23 -2.68 1.15 2.38
CA VAL A 23 -2.67 2.40 3.17
C VAL A 23 -3.96 2.59 3.98
N GLU A 24 -5.12 2.25 3.43
CA GLU A 24 -6.38 2.31 4.15
C GLU A 24 -6.51 1.30 5.28
N LEU A 25 -6.13 0.03 5.05
CA LEU A 25 -6.04 -0.98 6.11
C LEU A 25 -5.12 -0.53 7.25
N LEU A 26 -4.00 0.06 6.88
CA LEU A 26 -2.96 0.48 7.81
C LEU A 26 -3.38 1.71 8.58
N ARG A 27 -4.17 2.60 7.97
CA ARG A 27 -4.80 3.73 8.66
C ARG A 27 -5.78 3.27 9.74
N ASP A 28 -6.41 2.12 9.57
CA ASP A 28 -7.31 1.53 10.56
C ASP A 28 -6.54 0.75 11.64
N GLU A 29 -5.50 0.02 11.26
CA GLU A 29 -4.65 -0.75 12.19
C GLU A 29 -3.68 0.12 13.01
N LEU A 30 -3.22 1.25 12.48
CA LEU A 30 -2.22 2.11 13.11
C LEU A 30 -2.84 3.37 13.71
N PRO A 31 -2.35 3.81 14.87
CA PRO A 31 -2.73 5.11 15.39
C PRO A 31 -2.36 6.22 14.41
N ALA A 32 -3.21 7.25 14.30
CA ALA A 32 -3.02 8.39 13.41
C ALA A 32 -1.63 9.04 13.53
N GLN A 33 -1.00 8.98 14.70
CA GLN A 33 0.36 9.48 14.93
C GLN A 33 1.42 8.67 14.16
N GLN A 34 1.32 7.34 14.17
CA GLN A 34 2.23 6.48 13.43
C GLN A 34 1.99 6.60 11.93
N PHE A 35 0.73 6.65 11.50
CA PHE A 35 0.39 6.88 10.10
C PHE A 35 0.98 8.19 9.56
N ASN A 36 0.80 9.30 10.30
CA ASN A 36 1.33 10.60 9.88
C ASN A 36 2.87 10.67 9.87
N THR A 37 3.52 9.86 10.70
CA THR A 37 4.99 9.84 10.83
C THR A 37 5.63 8.92 9.78
N TRP A 38 5.06 7.74 9.59
CA TRP A 38 5.68 6.68 8.78
C TRP A 38 5.08 6.57 7.39
N ILE A 39 3.76 6.71 7.23
CA ILE A 39 3.08 6.51 5.94
C ILE A 39 2.98 7.80 5.14
N ARG A 40 2.66 8.92 5.80
CA ARG A 40 2.49 10.23 5.14
C ARG A 40 3.69 10.71 4.31
N PRO A 41 4.96 10.51 4.72
CA PRO A 41 6.10 10.94 3.92
C PRO A 41 6.53 9.91 2.86
N LEU A 42 5.88 8.74 2.77
CA LEU A 42 6.17 7.76 1.73
C LEU A 42 5.58 8.20 0.41
N GLN A 43 6.35 8.05 -0.65
CA GLN A 43 5.85 8.11 -2.01
C GLN A 43 5.85 6.71 -2.62
N VAL A 44 4.87 6.44 -3.45
CA VAL A 44 4.84 5.20 -4.23
C VAL A 44 4.67 5.51 -5.70
N GLU A 45 5.35 4.72 -6.52
CA GLU A 45 5.26 4.76 -7.96
C GLU A 45 5.01 3.33 -8.45
N ALA A 46 3.94 3.13 -9.21
CA ALA A 46 3.70 1.85 -9.88
C ALA A 46 4.37 1.91 -11.26
N GLU A 47 5.31 1.01 -11.49
CA GLU A 47 6.00 0.85 -12.78
C GLU A 47 5.75 -0.56 -13.31
N GLY A 48 4.80 -0.67 -14.24
CA GLY A 48 4.42 -1.95 -14.83
C GLY A 48 3.78 -2.88 -13.79
N ASP A 49 4.53 -3.89 -13.36
CA ASP A 49 4.12 -4.89 -12.37
C ASP A 49 4.88 -4.74 -11.04
N GLU A 50 5.67 -3.68 -10.87
CA GLU A 50 6.41 -3.39 -9.64
C GLU A 50 5.89 -2.13 -8.95
N LEU A 51 5.83 -2.17 -7.61
CA LEU A 51 5.60 -0.99 -6.78
C LEU A 51 6.92 -0.51 -6.19
N ARG A 52 7.33 0.70 -6.53
CA ARG A 52 8.49 1.35 -5.91
C ARG A 52 8.03 2.27 -4.78
N VAL A 53 8.47 1.96 -3.57
CA VAL A 53 8.22 2.78 -2.38
C VAL A 53 9.46 3.62 -2.06
N TYR A 54 9.28 4.93 -2.01
CA TYR A 54 10.30 5.91 -1.67
C TYR A 54 10.05 6.44 -0.27
N ALA A 55 11.07 6.38 0.57
CA ALA A 55 11.04 6.89 1.92
C ALA A 55 12.07 8.01 2.10
N PRO A 56 11.81 9.00 2.98
CA PRO A 56 12.76 10.09 3.24
C PRO A 56 14.03 9.60 3.96
N ASN A 57 13.96 8.46 4.65
CA ASN A 57 15.09 7.87 5.35
C ASN A 57 14.95 6.35 5.48
N ARG A 58 16.08 5.65 5.64
CA ARG A 58 16.12 4.17 5.70
C ARG A 58 15.28 3.56 6.82
N PHE A 59 15.13 4.27 7.95
CA PHE A 59 14.34 3.77 9.09
C PHE A 59 12.85 3.66 8.77
N VAL A 60 12.32 4.62 7.99
CA VAL A 60 10.93 4.56 7.54
C VAL A 60 10.77 3.40 6.57
N LEU A 61 11.71 3.22 5.64
CA LEU A 61 11.71 2.11 4.70
C LEU A 61 11.75 0.76 5.41
N ASP A 62 12.65 0.58 6.38
CA ASP A 62 12.85 -0.65 7.15
C ASP A 62 11.60 -1.03 7.94
N TRP A 63 10.99 -0.05 8.63
CA TRP A 63 9.74 -0.24 9.34
C TRP A 63 8.59 -0.62 8.40
N VAL A 64 8.53 -0.01 7.21
CA VAL A 64 7.55 -0.36 6.17
C VAL A 64 7.83 -1.76 5.61
N ASN A 65 9.08 -2.14 5.48
CA ASN A 65 9.43 -3.48 5.02
C ASN A 65 9.01 -4.52 6.06
N GLU A 66 9.41 -4.38 7.32
CA GLU A 66 9.09 -5.35 8.38
C GLU A 66 7.59 -5.50 8.63
N LYS A 67 6.84 -4.39 8.67
CA LYS A 67 5.41 -4.42 9.00
C LYS A 67 4.51 -4.74 7.81
N TYR A 68 4.92 -4.40 6.59
CA TYR A 68 4.02 -4.38 5.43
C TYR A 68 4.47 -5.30 4.31
N LEU A 69 5.76 -5.62 4.19
CA LEU A 69 6.21 -6.59 3.18
C LEU A 69 5.47 -7.92 3.35
N GLY A 70 5.31 -8.39 4.60
CA GLY A 70 4.54 -9.60 4.89
C GLY A 70 3.09 -9.50 4.40
N ARG A 71 2.40 -8.39 4.72
CA ARG A 71 1.00 -8.16 4.32
C ARG A 71 0.85 -8.02 2.80
N LEU A 72 1.78 -7.31 2.15
CA LEU A 72 1.83 -7.15 0.69
C LEU A 72 2.03 -8.51 0.01
N LEU A 73 2.96 -9.32 0.51
CA LEU A 73 3.20 -10.66 -0.02
C LEU A 73 1.98 -11.56 0.12
N GLU A 74 1.25 -11.48 1.24
CA GLU A 74 -0.01 -12.21 1.39
C GLU A 74 -1.09 -11.73 0.41
N LEU A 75 -1.20 -10.43 0.16
CA LEU A 75 -2.16 -9.85 -0.78
C LEU A 75 -1.80 -10.12 -2.26
N LEU A 76 -0.52 -10.32 -2.57
CA LEU A 76 -0.02 -10.62 -3.91
C LEU A 76 0.04 -12.13 -4.21
N GLY A 77 0.00 -12.97 -3.16
CA GLY A 77 0.18 -14.42 -3.24
C GLY A 77 -1.09 -15.26 -3.38
N GLU A 78 -2.28 -14.64 -3.39
CA GLU A 78 -3.59 -15.30 -3.56
C GLU A 78 -4.28 -14.93 -4.88
#